data_AF-A3JY55-F1
#
_entry.id   AF-A3JY55-F1
#
_cell.length_a   1.000
_cell.length_b   1.000
_cell.length_c   1.000
_cell.angle_alpha   90.00
_cell.angle_beta   90.00
_cell.angle_gamma   90.00
#
_symmetry.space_group_name_H-M   'P 1'
#
loop_
_entity.id
_entity.type
_entity.pdbx_description
1 polymer ?
#
loop_
_entity_poly.entity_id
_entity_poly.type
_entity_poly.pdbx_seq_one_letter_code
_entity_poly.pdbx_strand_id
1 'polypeptide(L)'
;MNDATELSSAALAQQEAEFDPAPPDTLKARLKRLALVTAAAIAPVRTANVLAERYLSSSHGFIDELAEKGRHRFEILPVGDDMAIMRHSHHPGARRVLVVPGHDGHYRQFTRLLRALDKTGLSVDVTVLPGHMHKAQTVCSMRDITEAIHRSWEAHGPYDGMVAHCVSSNAALFALDGGLHCDRVVLVSTPLDLVRLVRNGGEQYGLSGRCLDLFVDRVSELGAPFHLSLPWHPIAAERTEHLLAVHARDDWAAPVCDVQKLESLTPTATVAVFPHGGHNSILSVKTAVSRIADFLKA
;
A
#
# COMPACT_ATOMS: atom_id res chain seq x y z
N MET A 1 27.86 10.27 27.59
CA MET A 1 26.71 10.74 28.37
C MET A 1 25.55 10.89 27.42
N ASN A 2 24.66 9.89 27.46
CA ASN A 2 23.41 9.86 26.72
C ASN A 2 22.45 10.86 27.35
N ASP A 3 21.86 11.72 26.54
CA ASP A 3 20.58 12.34 26.83
C ASP A 3 19.81 12.45 25.50
N ALA A 4 19.38 11.30 25.01
CA ALA A 4 18.34 11.21 24.00
C ALA A 4 17.05 10.96 24.78
N THR A 5 16.30 12.03 25.02
CA THR A 5 14.97 11.97 25.62
C THR A 5 14.11 11.04 24.77
N GLU A 6 13.88 9.82 25.27
CA GLU A 6 12.80 8.97 24.81
C GLU A 6 11.52 9.76 24.96
N LEU A 7 10.90 10.11 23.83
CA LEU A 7 9.55 10.65 23.84
C LEU A 7 8.65 9.59 24.50
N SER A 8 8.06 9.97 25.62
CA SER A 8 7.10 9.14 26.36
C SER A 8 6.06 8.55 25.41
N SER A 9 5.59 7.33 25.69
CA SER A 9 4.46 6.69 24.99
C SER A 9 3.24 7.63 24.88
N ALA A 10 3.06 8.56 25.82
CA ALA A 10 2.03 9.59 25.75
C ALA A 10 2.27 10.68 24.68
N ALA A 11 3.53 11.03 24.41
CA ALA A 11 3.90 12.00 23.37
C ALA A 11 3.76 11.39 21.96
N LEU A 12 4.04 10.09 21.82
CA LEU A 12 3.76 9.34 20.58
C LEU A 12 2.24 9.20 20.35
N ALA A 13 1.47 8.90 21.39
CA ALA A 13 0.00 8.85 21.31
C ALA A 13 -0.63 10.22 20.98
N GLN A 14 -0.06 11.33 21.48
CA GLN A 14 -0.48 12.67 21.10
C GLN A 14 -0.17 13.00 19.64
N GLN A 15 0.97 12.53 19.12
CA GLN A 15 1.36 12.72 17.73
C GLN A 15 0.53 11.85 16.75
N GLU A 16 0.08 10.68 17.19
CA GLU A 16 -0.86 9.82 16.46
C GLU A 16 -2.30 10.38 16.47
N ALA A 17 -2.76 10.96 17.59
CA ALA A 17 -4.04 11.67 17.64
C ALA A 17 -4.06 12.94 16.77
N GLU A 18 -2.90 13.54 16.49
CA GLU A 18 -2.74 14.66 15.56
C GLU A 18 -2.84 14.24 14.09
N PHE A 19 -2.64 12.94 13.78
CA PHE A 19 -2.65 12.42 12.41
C PHE A 19 -4.00 11.82 11.98
N ASP A 20 -4.95 11.69 12.90
CA ASP A 20 -6.34 11.36 12.59
C ASP A 20 -7.31 12.23 13.41
N PRO A 21 -7.38 13.56 13.14
CA PRO A 21 -8.40 14.37 13.75
C PRO A 21 -9.75 13.83 13.29
N ALA A 22 -10.61 13.43 14.25
CA ALA A 22 -11.99 13.11 13.96
C ALA A 22 -12.54 14.17 12.99
N PRO A 23 -13.13 13.76 11.85
CA PRO A 23 -13.45 14.69 10.78
C PRO A 23 -14.27 15.83 11.38
N PRO A 24 -13.89 17.09 11.15
CA PRO A 24 -14.43 18.20 11.91
C PRO A 24 -15.95 18.21 11.72
N ASP A 25 -16.68 18.15 12.85
CA ASP A 25 -18.14 18.04 12.92
C ASP A 25 -18.81 19.37 12.55
N THR A 26 -18.53 19.79 11.33
CA THR A 26 -18.99 21.02 10.72
C THR A 26 -20.36 20.77 10.10
N LEU A 27 -21.19 21.82 10.03
CA LEU A 27 -22.45 21.78 9.29
C LEU A 27 -22.24 21.27 7.85
N LYS A 28 -21.14 21.66 7.20
CA LYS A 28 -20.77 21.18 5.87
C LYS A 28 -20.54 19.67 5.83
N ALA A 29 -19.84 19.09 6.81
CA ALA A 29 -19.64 17.64 6.92
C ALA A 29 -20.96 16.91 7.15
N ARG A 30 -21.81 17.42 8.06
CA ARG A 30 -23.14 16.88 8.34
C ARG A 30 -24.05 16.88 7.10
N LEU A 31 -24.09 18.00 6.37
CA LEU A 31 -24.87 18.13 5.13
C LEU A 31 -24.37 17.19 4.03
N LYS A 32 -23.05 17.07 3.86
CA LYS A 32 -22.46 16.11 2.91
C LYS A 32 -22.84 14.68 3.26
N ARG A 33 -22.76 14.32 4.55
CA ARG A 33 -23.14 12.98 5.02
C ARG A 33 -24.63 12.70 4.80
N LEU A 34 -25.49 13.66 5.10
CA LEU A 34 -26.93 13.54 4.84
C LEU A 34 -27.24 13.36 3.35
N ALA A 35 -26.58 14.13 2.49
CA ALA A 35 -26.73 14.01 1.04
C ALA A 35 -26.30 12.63 0.53
N LEU A 36 -25.17 12.09 1.01
CA LEU A 36 -24.69 10.75 0.67
C LEU A 36 -25.65 9.66 1.15
N VAL A 37 -26.12 9.73 2.40
CA VAL A 37 -27.09 8.77 2.95
C VAL A 37 -28.39 8.78 2.15
N THR A 38 -28.88 9.97 1.79
CA THR A 38 -30.09 10.12 0.97
C THR A 38 -29.88 9.54 -0.44
N ALA A 39 -28.75 9.82 -1.08
CA ALA A 39 -28.41 9.25 -2.38
C ALA A 39 -28.27 7.72 -2.33
N ALA A 40 -27.68 7.19 -1.26
CA ALA A 40 -27.56 5.75 -1.03
C ALA A 40 -28.93 5.07 -0.89
N ALA A 41 -29.92 5.75 -0.28
CA ALA A 41 -31.28 5.23 -0.15
C ALA A 41 -32.08 5.30 -1.47
N ILE A 42 -31.98 6.40 -2.22
CA ILE A 42 -32.78 6.63 -3.42
C ILE A 42 -32.19 5.92 -4.65
N ALA A 43 -30.87 5.91 -4.79
CA ALA A 43 -30.17 5.41 -5.97
C ALA A 43 -28.95 4.55 -5.59
N PRO A 44 -29.12 3.43 -4.86
CA PRO A 44 -28.03 2.66 -4.28
C PRO A 44 -26.99 2.19 -5.30
N VAL A 45 -27.41 1.73 -6.49
CA VAL A 45 -26.50 1.24 -7.53
C VAL A 45 -25.61 2.38 -8.06
N ARG A 46 -26.20 3.53 -8.40
CA ARG A 46 -25.43 4.68 -8.90
C ARG A 46 -24.50 5.24 -7.83
N THR A 47 -24.99 5.33 -6.59
CA THR A 47 -24.19 5.81 -5.45
C THR A 47 -23.01 4.87 -5.17
N ALA A 48 -23.24 3.56 -5.16
CA ALA A 48 -22.18 2.56 -5.04
C ALA A 48 -21.14 2.68 -6.15
N ASN A 49 -21.56 2.81 -7.42
CA ASN A 49 -20.64 2.93 -8.55
C ASN A 49 -19.73 4.16 -8.44
N VAL A 50 -20.31 5.34 -8.19
CA VAL A 50 -19.55 6.58 -8.07
C VAL A 50 -18.59 6.53 -6.89
N LEU A 51 -19.02 5.98 -5.75
CA LEU A 51 -18.15 5.87 -4.57
C LEU A 51 -17.07 4.81 -4.74
N ALA A 52 -17.33 3.71 -5.45
CA ALA A 52 -16.33 2.70 -5.75
C ALA A 52 -15.22 3.25 -6.64
N GLU A 53 -15.56 3.98 -7.71
CA GLU A 53 -14.58 4.65 -8.57
C GLU A 53 -13.78 5.68 -7.78
N ARG A 54 -14.45 6.46 -6.93
CA ARG A 54 -13.79 7.43 -6.06
C ARG A 54 -12.87 6.77 -5.02
N TYR A 55 -13.29 5.65 -4.43
CA TYR A 55 -12.49 4.90 -3.47
C TYR A 55 -11.20 4.38 -4.10
N LEU A 56 -11.29 3.97 -5.36
CA LEU A 56 -10.16 3.51 -6.17
C LEU A 56 -9.47 4.64 -6.95
N SER A 57 -9.70 5.91 -6.64
CA SER A 57 -9.01 7.02 -7.30
C SER A 57 -8.10 7.73 -6.30
N SER A 58 -6.86 8.01 -6.70
CA SER A 58 -5.94 8.73 -5.82
C SER A 58 -6.39 10.17 -5.59
N SER A 59 -6.16 10.66 -4.38
CA SER A 59 -6.18 12.09 -4.09
C SER A 59 -4.82 12.77 -4.34
N HIS A 60 -3.78 11.98 -4.58
CA HIS A 60 -2.39 12.39 -4.72
C HIS A 60 -1.93 12.39 -6.18
N GLY A 61 -1.04 13.32 -6.49
CA GLY A 61 -0.30 13.35 -7.76
C GLY A 61 1.18 13.32 -7.46
N PHE A 62 1.78 12.14 -7.53
CA PHE A 62 3.16 11.87 -7.17
C PHE A 62 4.12 12.82 -7.89
N ILE A 63 4.03 12.93 -9.21
CA ILE A 63 4.91 13.81 -10.00
C ILE A 63 4.65 15.27 -9.67
N ASP A 64 3.39 15.68 -9.50
CA ASP A 64 3.03 17.06 -9.17
C ASP A 64 3.60 17.47 -7.80
N GLU A 65 3.41 16.63 -6.78
CA GLU A 65 3.94 16.85 -5.42
C GLU A 65 5.47 16.86 -5.36
N LEU A 66 6.10 16.06 -6.22
CA LEU A 66 7.54 16.09 -6.42
C LEU A 66 7.93 17.42 -7.06
N ALA A 67 7.38 17.79 -8.22
CA ALA A 67 7.74 19.01 -8.96
C ALA A 67 7.63 20.29 -8.10
N GLU A 68 6.60 20.38 -7.24
CA GLU A 68 6.38 21.50 -6.31
C GLU A 68 7.56 21.74 -5.33
N LYS A 69 8.42 20.74 -5.07
CA LYS A 69 9.45 20.79 -4.02
C LYS A 69 10.89 21.04 -4.50
N GLY A 70 11.12 21.29 -5.80
CA GLY A 70 12.45 21.61 -6.33
C GLY A 70 13.36 20.39 -6.57
N ARG A 71 14.69 20.58 -6.63
CA ARG A 71 15.65 19.55 -7.11
C ARG A 71 15.58 18.25 -6.29
N HIS A 72 15.30 17.16 -6.98
CA HIS A 72 15.29 15.82 -6.41
C HIS A 72 16.48 14.99 -6.88
N ARG A 73 16.80 13.95 -6.10
CA ARG A 73 17.90 13.00 -6.37
C ARG A 73 17.46 11.74 -7.12
N PHE A 74 16.21 11.66 -7.55
CA PHE A 74 15.66 10.52 -8.27
C PHE A 74 15.40 10.87 -9.74
N GLU A 75 15.29 9.85 -10.57
CA GLU A 75 14.92 9.94 -11.97
C GLU A 75 13.49 9.40 -12.15
N ILE A 76 12.67 10.05 -12.98
CA ILE A 76 11.34 9.57 -13.35
C ILE A 76 11.44 8.97 -14.75
N LEU A 77 11.11 7.69 -14.87
CA LEU A 77 11.15 6.90 -16.08
C LEU A 77 9.71 6.52 -16.46
N PRO A 78 9.09 7.18 -17.46
CA PRO A 78 7.74 6.85 -17.90
C PRO A 78 7.64 5.39 -18.36
N VAL A 79 6.55 4.72 -18.02
CA VAL A 79 6.22 3.37 -18.48
C VAL A 79 4.84 3.45 -19.11
N GLY A 80 4.79 3.74 -20.41
CA GLY A 80 3.54 4.14 -21.08
C GLY A 80 3.07 5.54 -20.64
N ASP A 81 1.78 5.81 -20.81
CA ASP A 81 1.20 7.15 -20.60
C ASP A 81 0.59 7.34 -19.20
N ASP A 82 0.41 6.26 -18.44
CA ASP A 82 -0.40 6.19 -17.22
C ASP A 82 0.41 5.93 -15.94
N MET A 83 1.64 5.41 -16.05
CA MET A 83 2.50 5.09 -14.91
C MET A 83 3.97 5.39 -15.17
N ALA A 84 4.78 5.33 -14.11
CA ALA A 84 6.23 5.54 -14.21
C ALA A 84 6.99 4.75 -13.15
N ILE A 85 8.30 4.66 -13.32
CA ILE A 85 9.25 4.28 -12.28
C ILE A 85 9.92 5.53 -11.74
N MET A 86 9.90 5.73 -10.44
CA MET A 86 10.80 6.64 -9.74
C MET A 86 12.05 5.87 -9.31
N ARG A 87 13.14 6.06 -10.03
CA ARG A 87 14.45 5.48 -9.70
C ARG A 87 15.10 6.27 -8.56
N HIS A 88 15.11 5.69 -7.36
CA HIS A 88 15.69 6.30 -6.18
C HIS A 88 17.22 6.20 -6.17
N SER A 89 17.76 5.04 -6.55
CA SER A 89 19.20 4.77 -6.60
C SER A 89 19.53 3.76 -7.70
N HIS A 90 20.69 3.90 -8.30
CA HIS A 90 21.21 2.94 -9.27
C HIS A 90 22.70 2.72 -9.03
N HIS A 91 23.03 1.50 -8.59
CA HIS A 91 24.39 1.03 -8.35
C HIS A 91 24.67 -0.09 -9.36
N PRO A 92 25.51 0.14 -10.39
CA PRO A 92 25.79 -0.86 -11.40
C PRO A 92 26.25 -2.20 -10.81
N GLY A 93 25.61 -3.30 -11.25
CA GLY A 93 25.89 -4.65 -10.77
C GLY A 93 25.36 -4.99 -9.37
N ALA A 94 24.71 -4.04 -8.69
CA ALA A 94 24.05 -4.32 -7.42
C ALA A 94 22.67 -4.95 -7.61
N ARG A 95 22.21 -5.67 -6.57
CA ARG A 95 20.86 -6.19 -6.50
C ARG A 95 19.83 -5.06 -6.59
N ARG A 96 18.72 -5.35 -7.24
CA ARG A 96 17.66 -4.40 -7.57
C ARG A 96 16.40 -4.73 -6.79
N VAL A 97 15.81 -3.72 -6.17
CA VAL A 97 14.56 -3.85 -5.42
C VAL A 97 13.50 -2.94 -6.01
N LEU A 98 12.32 -3.51 -6.26
CA LEU A 98 11.12 -2.75 -6.60
C LEU A 98 10.31 -2.46 -5.33
N VAL A 99 10.03 -1.20 -5.07
CA VAL A 99 9.10 -0.78 -4.01
C VAL A 99 7.76 -0.42 -4.65
N VAL A 100 6.68 -1.05 -4.20
CA VAL A 100 5.32 -0.86 -4.68
C VAL A 100 4.49 -0.24 -3.56
N PRO A 101 4.19 1.07 -3.64
CA PRO A 101 3.34 1.75 -2.65
C PRO A 101 1.93 1.16 -2.59
N GLY A 102 1.22 1.33 -1.47
CA GLY A 102 -0.23 1.13 -1.44
C GLY A 102 -0.96 2.13 -2.35
N HIS A 103 -2.26 1.89 -2.60
CA HIS A 103 -3.09 2.70 -3.50
C HIS A 103 -2.90 4.21 -3.27
N ASP A 104 -3.46 4.82 -2.22
CA ASP A 104 -3.30 6.27 -1.98
C ASP A 104 -1.95 6.62 -1.30
N GLY A 105 -0.89 5.89 -1.65
CA GLY A 105 0.45 6.05 -1.10
C GLY A 105 1.18 7.26 -1.71
N HIS A 106 1.99 7.94 -0.89
CA HIS A 106 2.80 9.08 -1.33
C HIS A 106 4.29 8.82 -1.07
N TYR A 107 5.19 9.33 -1.91
CA TYR A 107 6.64 9.06 -1.81
C TYR A 107 7.21 9.30 -0.40
N ARG A 108 6.72 10.32 0.32
CA ARG A 108 7.25 10.69 1.64
C ARG A 108 7.07 9.60 2.70
N GLN A 109 6.10 8.69 2.55
CA GLN A 109 5.93 7.52 3.43
C GLN A 109 7.16 6.61 3.36
N PHE A 110 7.77 6.52 2.17
CA PHE A 110 8.85 5.60 1.88
C PHE A 110 10.24 6.21 2.06
N THR A 111 10.37 7.53 2.27
CA THR A 111 11.70 8.20 2.28
C THR A 111 12.70 7.58 3.25
N ARG A 112 12.28 7.15 4.44
CA ARG A 112 13.19 6.47 5.40
C ARG A 112 13.59 5.08 4.91
N LEU A 113 12.65 4.31 4.40
CA LEU A 113 12.90 3.00 3.80
C LEU A 113 13.84 3.10 2.61
N LEU A 114 13.54 3.96 1.63
CA LEU A 114 14.34 4.12 0.42
C LEU A 114 15.80 4.47 0.74
N ARG A 115 16.02 5.41 1.68
CA ARG A 115 17.37 5.76 2.15
C ARG A 115 18.08 4.61 2.86
N ALA A 116 17.35 3.75 3.57
CA ALA A 116 17.95 2.60 4.23
C ALA A 116 18.38 1.55 3.21
N LEU A 117 17.53 1.28 2.20
CA LEU A 117 17.86 0.38 1.10
C LEU A 117 19.06 0.88 0.30
N ASP A 118 19.09 2.18 -0.08
CA ASP A 118 20.22 2.78 -0.79
C ASP A 118 21.54 2.65 0.00
N LYS A 119 21.50 2.88 1.32
CA LYS A 119 22.68 2.71 2.20
C LYS A 119 23.21 1.27 2.27
N THR A 120 22.40 0.27 1.93
CA THR A 120 22.88 -1.12 1.83
C THR A 120 23.57 -1.42 0.51
N GLY A 121 23.59 -0.48 -0.44
CA GLY A 121 24.16 -0.62 -1.77
C GLY A 121 23.17 -1.17 -2.81
N LEU A 122 21.88 -1.29 -2.47
CA LEU A 122 20.84 -1.76 -3.39
C LEU A 122 20.44 -0.67 -4.39
N SER A 123 20.21 -1.07 -5.64
CA SER A 123 19.51 -0.22 -6.60
C SER A 123 18.01 -0.28 -6.33
N VAL A 124 17.37 0.88 -6.17
CA VAL A 124 15.97 0.94 -5.73
C VAL A 124 15.14 1.72 -6.73
N ASP A 125 14.12 1.05 -7.26
CA ASP A 125 13.09 1.62 -8.10
C ASP A 125 11.76 1.63 -7.31
N VAL A 126 10.92 2.62 -7.54
CA VAL A 126 9.58 2.73 -6.94
C VAL A 126 8.54 2.83 -8.04
N THR A 127 7.51 1.98 -8.01
CA THR A 127 6.39 2.09 -8.95
C THR A 127 5.54 3.32 -8.60
N VAL A 128 5.35 4.19 -9.59
CA VAL A 128 4.32 5.24 -9.56
C VAL A 128 3.09 4.67 -10.26
N LEU A 129 2.07 4.32 -9.48
CA LEU A 129 0.89 3.59 -9.95
C LEU A 129 0.05 4.39 -10.97
N PRO A 130 -0.73 3.70 -11.83
CA PRO A 130 -1.75 4.34 -12.66
C PRO A 130 -2.63 5.29 -11.86
N GLY A 131 -2.90 6.49 -12.40
CA GLY A 131 -3.70 7.51 -11.72
C GLY A 131 -3.02 8.24 -10.57
N HIS A 132 -1.76 7.91 -10.26
CA HIS A 132 -0.97 8.55 -9.21
C HIS A 132 0.14 9.44 -9.78
N MET A 133 0.31 9.54 -11.10
CA MET A 133 1.30 10.45 -11.70
C MET A 133 0.94 11.91 -11.47
N HIS A 134 -0.27 12.29 -11.88
CA HIS A 134 -0.81 13.65 -11.80
C HIS A 134 -2.12 13.64 -11.03
N LYS A 135 -2.54 14.81 -10.52
CA LYS A 135 -3.84 15.01 -9.85
C LYS A 135 -5.01 14.91 -10.85
N ALA A 136 -5.25 13.72 -11.39
CA ALA A 136 -6.27 13.45 -12.41
C ALA A 136 -7.43 12.58 -11.89
N GLN A 137 -7.30 11.97 -10.70
CA GLN A 137 -8.33 11.11 -10.06
C GLN A 137 -8.86 10.02 -10.99
N THR A 138 -7.97 9.28 -11.65
CA THR A 138 -8.38 8.08 -12.41
C THR A 138 -8.37 6.85 -11.51
N VAL A 139 -9.22 5.88 -11.83
CA VAL A 139 -9.31 4.61 -11.12
C VAL A 139 -8.00 3.84 -11.22
N CYS A 140 -7.57 3.26 -10.11
CA CYS A 140 -6.48 2.32 -9.95
C CYS A 140 -6.97 1.15 -9.08
N SER A 141 -7.45 0.11 -9.73
CA SER A 141 -7.97 -1.10 -9.11
C SER A 141 -6.86 -2.09 -8.73
N MET A 142 -7.20 -3.18 -8.05
CA MET A 142 -6.26 -4.29 -7.78
C MET A 142 -5.62 -4.82 -9.07
N ARG A 143 -6.40 -4.91 -10.16
CA ARG A 143 -5.89 -5.28 -11.49
C ARG A 143 -4.83 -4.30 -11.97
N ASP A 144 -5.09 -3.01 -11.85
CA ASP A 144 -4.16 -1.98 -12.33
C ASP A 144 -2.86 -1.99 -11.52
N ILE A 145 -2.92 -2.26 -10.22
CA ILE A 145 -1.74 -2.42 -9.36
C ILE A 145 -0.95 -3.68 -9.77
N THR A 146 -1.61 -4.83 -9.95
CA THR A 146 -0.93 -6.07 -10.38
C THR A 146 -0.28 -5.90 -11.75
N GLU A 147 -0.98 -5.29 -12.70
CA GLU A 147 -0.44 -5.00 -14.03
C GLU A 147 0.72 -4.01 -13.97
N ALA A 148 0.66 -2.99 -13.11
CA ALA A 148 1.76 -2.06 -12.91
C ALA A 148 3.03 -2.75 -12.38
N ILE A 149 2.89 -3.80 -11.56
CA ILE A 149 4.03 -4.62 -11.12
C ILE A 149 4.64 -5.36 -12.32
N HIS A 150 3.83 -6.02 -13.14
CA HIS A 150 4.30 -6.71 -14.35
C HIS A 150 4.99 -5.74 -15.33
N ARG A 151 4.37 -4.59 -15.62
CA ARG A 151 4.93 -3.55 -16.51
C ARG A 151 6.22 -2.95 -15.95
N SER A 152 6.32 -2.78 -14.64
CA SER A 152 7.57 -2.35 -13.97
C SER A 152 8.69 -3.38 -14.23
N TRP A 153 8.36 -4.66 -14.11
CA TRP A 153 9.30 -5.77 -14.32
C TRP A 153 9.73 -5.90 -15.78
N GLU A 154 8.81 -5.75 -16.73
CA GLU A 154 9.10 -5.82 -18.16
C GLU A 154 9.96 -4.64 -18.62
N ALA A 155 9.62 -3.42 -18.21
CA ALA A 155 10.31 -2.22 -18.66
C ALA A 155 11.70 -2.05 -18.02
N HIS A 156 11.81 -2.41 -16.74
CA HIS A 156 12.97 -2.07 -15.93
C HIS A 156 13.48 -3.21 -15.05
N GLY A 157 12.89 -4.39 -15.05
CA GLY A 157 13.42 -5.55 -14.32
C GLY A 157 14.65 -6.19 -14.99
N PRO A 158 15.00 -7.43 -14.61
CA PRO A 158 14.44 -8.15 -13.47
C PRO A 158 14.81 -7.49 -12.14
N TYR A 159 14.02 -7.76 -11.10
CA TYR A 159 14.30 -7.35 -9.72
C TYR A 159 14.65 -8.57 -8.86
N ASP A 160 15.66 -8.42 -8.01
CA ASP A 160 16.09 -9.46 -7.07
C ASP A 160 15.20 -9.51 -5.82
N GLY A 161 14.44 -8.44 -5.57
CA GLY A 161 13.45 -8.42 -4.51
C GLY A 161 12.38 -7.35 -4.67
N MET A 162 11.31 -7.48 -3.89
CA MET A 162 10.17 -6.57 -3.92
C MET A 162 9.73 -6.19 -2.50
N VAL A 163 9.38 -4.93 -2.30
CA VAL A 163 8.67 -4.45 -1.11
C VAL A 163 7.31 -3.95 -1.54
N ALA A 164 6.25 -4.56 -1.04
CA ALA A 164 4.89 -4.13 -1.32
C ALA A 164 4.20 -3.70 -0.03
N HIS A 165 3.45 -2.61 -0.08
CA HIS A 165 2.77 -2.03 1.07
C HIS A 165 1.24 -2.06 0.90
N CYS A 166 0.52 -2.31 1.99
CA CYS A 166 -0.95 -2.31 2.03
C CYS A 166 -1.54 -3.25 0.96
N VAL A 167 -2.46 -2.77 0.12
CA VAL A 167 -3.14 -3.53 -0.93
C VAL A 167 -2.18 -4.05 -1.99
N SER A 168 -1.05 -3.37 -2.21
CA SER A 168 -0.04 -3.81 -3.17
C SER A 168 0.67 -5.08 -2.72
N SER A 169 0.64 -5.43 -1.43
CA SER A 169 1.09 -6.75 -0.96
C SER A 169 0.25 -7.88 -1.54
N ASN A 170 -1.06 -7.68 -1.74
CA ASN A 170 -1.92 -8.66 -2.41
C ASN A 170 -1.61 -8.69 -3.91
N ALA A 171 -1.45 -7.52 -4.54
CA ALA A 171 -1.05 -7.42 -5.95
C ALA A 171 0.29 -8.12 -6.22
N ALA A 172 1.25 -8.01 -5.31
CA ALA A 172 2.53 -8.70 -5.35
C ALA A 172 2.36 -10.22 -5.28
N LEU A 173 1.52 -10.72 -4.37
CA LEU A 173 1.19 -12.15 -4.31
C LEU A 173 0.56 -12.64 -5.61
N PHE A 174 -0.38 -11.88 -6.20
CA PHE A 174 -0.99 -12.20 -7.49
C PHE A 174 0.02 -12.17 -8.64
N ALA A 175 0.94 -11.20 -8.67
CA ALA A 175 1.96 -11.13 -9.72
C ALA A 175 2.93 -12.31 -9.65
N LEU A 176 3.34 -12.72 -8.44
CA LEU A 176 4.15 -13.92 -8.21
C LEU A 176 3.40 -15.18 -8.64
N ASP A 177 2.09 -15.25 -8.37
CA ASP A 177 1.22 -16.35 -8.83
C ASP A 177 1.15 -16.43 -10.36
N GLY A 178 1.17 -15.26 -11.01
CA GLY A 178 1.22 -15.12 -12.46
C GLY A 178 2.59 -15.44 -13.09
N GLY A 179 3.54 -15.98 -12.34
CA GLY A 179 4.85 -16.43 -12.85
C GLY A 179 5.97 -15.39 -12.80
N LEU A 180 5.75 -14.26 -12.12
CA LEU A 180 6.83 -13.34 -11.79
C LEU A 180 7.69 -13.93 -10.68
N HIS A 181 9.00 -13.77 -10.75
CA HIS A 181 9.94 -14.36 -9.79
C HIS A 181 10.95 -13.34 -9.28
N CYS A 182 11.16 -13.32 -7.95
CA CYS A 182 12.28 -12.69 -7.27
C CYS A 182 12.67 -13.48 -6.02
N ASP A 183 13.91 -13.37 -5.56
CA ASP A 183 14.37 -14.20 -4.44
C ASP A 183 13.74 -13.80 -3.10
N ARG A 184 13.36 -12.52 -2.96
CA ARG A 184 12.96 -11.92 -1.68
C ARG A 184 11.77 -10.99 -1.81
N VAL A 185 10.73 -11.25 -1.03
CA VAL A 185 9.50 -10.47 -1.01
C VAL A 185 9.24 -9.96 0.40
N VAL A 186 8.96 -8.67 0.52
CA VAL A 186 8.57 -8.03 1.78
C VAL A 186 7.16 -7.51 1.64
N LEU A 187 6.26 -8.00 2.49
CA LEU A 187 4.87 -7.57 2.56
C LEU A 187 4.68 -6.70 3.81
N VAL A 188 4.37 -5.41 3.64
CA VAL A 188 4.28 -4.45 4.74
C VAL A 188 2.83 -4.05 4.98
N SER A 189 2.34 -4.19 6.22
CA SER A 189 0.98 -3.81 6.61
C SER A 189 -0.10 -4.42 5.71
N THR A 190 -0.02 -5.73 5.48
CA THR A 190 -0.83 -6.42 4.47
C THR A 190 -2.25 -6.71 4.97
N PRO A 191 -3.30 -6.12 4.37
CA PRO A 191 -4.68 -6.49 4.66
C PRO A 191 -5.01 -7.77 3.89
N LEU A 192 -5.09 -8.89 4.60
CA LEU A 192 -5.41 -10.19 4.01
C LEU A 192 -6.93 -10.47 3.91
N ASP A 193 -7.75 -9.67 4.60
CA ASP A 193 -9.21 -9.63 4.42
C ASP A 193 -9.59 -8.36 3.64
N LEU A 194 -9.49 -8.45 2.31
CA LEU A 194 -9.78 -7.34 1.40
C LEU A 194 -11.26 -6.94 1.41
N VAL A 195 -12.18 -7.90 1.61
CA VAL A 195 -13.61 -7.61 1.73
C VAL A 195 -13.88 -6.74 2.95
N ARG A 196 -13.28 -7.08 4.11
CA ARG A 196 -13.39 -6.25 5.32
C ARG A 196 -12.74 -4.88 5.14
N LEU A 197 -11.56 -4.81 4.53
CA LEU A 197 -10.90 -3.53 4.24
C LEU A 197 -11.81 -2.59 3.43
N VAL A 198 -12.37 -3.09 2.33
CA VAL A 198 -13.24 -2.30 1.45
C VAL A 198 -14.55 -1.97 2.16
N ARG A 199 -15.16 -2.92 2.87
CA ARG A 199 -16.38 -2.67 3.66
C ARG A 199 -16.17 -1.55 4.67
N ASN A 200 -15.06 -1.55 5.41
CA ASN A 200 -14.72 -0.47 6.34
C ASN A 200 -14.60 0.88 5.62
N GLY A 201 -14.00 0.91 4.42
CA GLY A 201 -13.94 2.12 3.59
C GLY A 201 -15.32 2.64 3.15
N GLY A 202 -16.22 1.73 2.79
CA GLY A 202 -17.62 2.09 2.47
C GLY A 202 -18.38 2.64 3.68
N GLU A 203 -18.18 2.06 4.86
CA GLU A 203 -18.76 2.53 6.12
C GLU A 203 -18.26 3.93 6.50
N GLN A 204 -17.00 4.27 6.18
CA GLN A 204 -16.46 5.62 6.36
C GLN A 204 -17.17 6.66 5.46
N TYR A 205 -17.67 6.27 4.29
CA TYR A 205 -18.57 7.12 3.50
C TYR A 205 -20.00 7.22 4.08
N GLY A 206 -20.30 6.46 5.13
CA GLY A 206 -21.63 6.36 5.73
C GLY A 206 -22.56 5.40 4.99
N LEU A 207 -22.02 4.51 4.14
CA LEU A 207 -22.81 3.49 3.48
C LEU A 207 -23.20 2.39 4.47
N SER A 208 -24.37 1.80 4.24
CA SER A 208 -24.87 0.65 4.99
C SER A 208 -25.85 -0.17 4.15
N GLY A 209 -26.15 -1.39 4.61
CA GLY A 209 -27.07 -2.31 3.95
C GLY A 209 -26.77 -2.51 2.46
N ARG A 210 -27.82 -2.52 1.63
CA ARG A 210 -27.72 -2.80 0.20
C ARG A 210 -26.73 -1.92 -0.56
N CYS A 211 -26.61 -0.64 -0.22
CA CYS A 211 -25.68 0.26 -0.93
C CYS A 211 -24.22 -0.07 -0.61
N LEU A 212 -23.94 -0.52 0.62
CA LEU A 212 -22.60 -0.95 1.03
C LEU A 212 -22.21 -2.25 0.32
N ASP A 213 -23.14 -3.21 0.22
CA ASP A 213 -22.88 -4.48 -0.47
C ASP A 213 -22.59 -4.23 -1.97
N LEU A 214 -23.42 -3.42 -2.63
CA LEU A 214 -23.18 -3.01 -4.02
C LEU A 214 -21.85 -2.26 -4.22
N PHE A 215 -21.43 -1.49 -3.22
CA PHE A 215 -20.14 -0.80 -3.26
C PHE A 215 -18.97 -1.79 -3.19
N VAL A 216 -19.03 -2.76 -2.28
CA VAL A 216 -18.02 -3.83 -2.15
C VAL A 216 -17.95 -4.66 -3.43
N ASP A 217 -19.11 -5.07 -3.96
CA ASP A 217 -19.21 -5.82 -5.21
C ASP A 217 -18.57 -5.03 -6.36
N ARG A 218 -18.89 -3.74 -6.48
CA ARG A 218 -18.36 -2.90 -7.55
C ARG A 218 -16.85 -2.71 -7.47
N VAL A 219 -16.29 -2.52 -6.27
CA VAL A 219 -14.83 -2.46 -6.08
C VAL A 219 -14.18 -3.79 -6.50
N SER A 220 -14.80 -4.93 -6.16
CA SER A 220 -14.32 -6.26 -6.55
C SER A 220 -14.40 -6.51 -8.06
N GLU A 221 -15.47 -6.04 -8.72
CA GLU A 221 -15.62 -6.11 -10.18
C GLU A 221 -14.57 -5.29 -10.92
N LEU A 222 -14.30 -4.06 -10.45
CA LEU A 222 -13.27 -3.20 -11.01
C LEU A 222 -11.87 -3.83 -10.89
N GLY A 223 -11.63 -4.61 -9.84
CA GLY A 223 -10.38 -5.35 -9.63
C GLY A 223 -10.25 -6.67 -10.40
N ALA A 224 -11.24 -7.09 -11.18
CA ALA A 224 -11.20 -8.37 -11.89
C ALA A 224 -9.97 -8.50 -12.83
N PRO A 225 -9.33 -9.68 -12.92
CA PRO A 225 -9.74 -10.96 -12.34
C PRO A 225 -9.39 -11.12 -10.85
N PHE A 226 -8.69 -10.15 -10.25
CA PHE A 226 -8.20 -10.18 -8.87
C PHE A 226 -9.27 -9.72 -7.88
N HIS A 227 -10.38 -10.46 -7.83
CA HIS A 227 -11.51 -10.16 -6.96
C HIS A 227 -11.13 -10.15 -5.46
N LEU A 228 -11.80 -9.30 -4.67
CA LEU A 228 -11.52 -9.15 -3.23
C LEU A 228 -11.70 -10.45 -2.44
N SER A 229 -12.55 -11.35 -2.92
CA SER A 229 -12.86 -12.63 -2.28
C SER A 229 -11.92 -13.76 -2.70
N LEU A 230 -10.91 -13.50 -3.56
CA LEU A 230 -9.94 -14.52 -3.90
C LEU A 230 -9.20 -14.98 -2.64
N PRO A 231 -9.14 -16.30 -2.37
CA PRO A 231 -8.47 -16.79 -1.19
C PRO A 231 -6.96 -16.59 -1.35
N TRP A 232 -6.36 -15.86 -0.41
CA TRP A 232 -4.91 -15.63 -0.41
C TRP A 232 -4.11 -16.85 0.07
N HIS A 233 -4.73 -17.78 0.82
CA HIS A 233 -4.03 -18.91 1.45
C HIS A 233 -3.39 -19.86 0.42
N PRO A 234 -4.08 -20.32 -0.65
CA PRO A 234 -3.47 -21.17 -1.67
C PRO A 234 -2.27 -20.49 -2.34
N ILE A 235 -2.42 -19.20 -2.66
CA ILE A 235 -1.38 -18.37 -3.29
C ILE A 235 -0.15 -18.30 -2.37
N ALA A 236 -0.35 -18.00 -1.09
CA ALA A 236 0.74 -17.96 -0.11
C ALA A 236 1.42 -19.32 0.08
N ALA A 237 0.66 -20.42 0.12
CA ALA A 237 1.18 -21.76 0.35
C ALA A 237 2.09 -22.27 -0.79
N GLU A 238 1.91 -21.76 -2.00
CA GLU A 238 2.73 -22.12 -3.17
C GLU A 238 3.97 -21.23 -3.33
N ARG A 239 4.17 -20.23 -2.47
CA ARG A 239 5.36 -19.37 -2.52
C ARG A 239 6.62 -20.14 -2.13
N THR A 240 7.70 -19.87 -2.85
CA THR A 240 9.02 -20.50 -2.64
C THR A 240 10.12 -19.49 -2.37
N GLU A 241 9.83 -18.21 -2.65
CA GLU A 241 10.66 -17.07 -2.38
C GLU A 241 10.83 -16.89 -0.87
N HIS A 242 11.91 -16.23 -0.44
CA HIS A 242 12.01 -15.79 0.94
C HIS A 242 10.99 -14.67 1.17
N LEU A 243 10.04 -14.89 2.08
CA LEU A 243 8.98 -13.94 2.37
C LEU A 243 9.16 -13.35 3.77
N LEU A 244 9.09 -12.03 3.88
CA LEU A 244 9.06 -11.31 5.15
C LEU A 244 7.77 -10.49 5.23
N ALA A 245 6.87 -10.84 6.13
CA ALA A 245 5.77 -9.97 6.50
C ALA A 245 6.21 -9.01 7.62
N VAL A 246 6.01 -7.71 7.45
CA VAL A 246 6.36 -6.68 8.44
C VAL A 246 5.10 -5.96 8.86
N HIS A 247 4.82 -5.96 10.17
CA HIS A 247 3.53 -5.53 10.69
C HIS A 247 3.63 -4.79 12.01
N ALA A 248 2.73 -3.84 12.26
CA ALA A 248 2.64 -3.14 13.55
C ALA A 248 1.42 -3.63 14.33
N ARG A 249 1.56 -3.81 15.65
CA ARG A 249 0.48 -4.34 16.50
C ARG A 249 -0.72 -3.40 16.58
N ASP A 250 -0.48 -2.11 16.42
CA ASP A 250 -1.49 -1.04 16.40
C ASP A 250 -2.00 -0.71 14.99
N ASP A 251 -1.68 -1.52 13.98
CA ASP A 251 -2.30 -1.43 12.65
C ASP A 251 -3.75 -1.97 12.71
N TRP A 252 -4.72 -1.06 12.75
CA TRP A 252 -6.14 -1.40 12.79
C TRP A 252 -6.70 -1.74 11.41
N ALA A 253 -6.09 -1.26 10.33
CA ALA A 253 -6.55 -1.50 8.96
C ALA A 253 -6.15 -2.89 8.47
N ALA A 254 -5.03 -3.41 8.96
CA ALA A 254 -4.58 -4.77 8.75
C ALA A 254 -4.26 -5.41 10.11
N PRO A 255 -5.11 -6.25 10.69
CA PRO A 255 -4.83 -6.88 11.98
C PRO A 255 -3.70 -7.93 11.92
N VAL A 256 -2.84 -7.96 12.94
CA VAL A 256 -1.71 -8.91 13.06
C VAL A 256 -2.14 -10.39 12.97
N CYS A 257 -3.33 -10.72 13.47
CA CYS A 257 -3.82 -12.10 13.51
C CYS A 257 -3.94 -12.74 12.12
N ASP A 258 -4.08 -11.94 11.08
CA ASP A 258 -4.17 -12.44 9.72
C ASP A 258 -2.77 -12.81 9.18
N VAL A 259 -1.77 -11.94 9.40
CA VAL A 259 -0.40 -12.18 8.91
C VAL A 259 0.34 -13.27 9.69
N GLN A 260 -0.01 -13.52 10.95
CA GLN A 260 0.58 -14.62 11.74
C GLN A 260 0.35 -16.01 11.10
N LYS A 261 -0.72 -16.16 10.31
CA LYS A 261 -1.00 -17.41 9.60
C LYS A 261 0.00 -17.68 8.46
N LEU A 262 0.73 -16.66 7.98
CA LEU A 262 1.69 -16.82 6.89
C LEU A 262 2.86 -17.74 7.26
N GLU A 263 3.38 -17.66 8.49
CA GLU A 263 4.50 -18.52 8.93
C GLU A 263 4.13 -20.01 8.90
N SER A 264 2.86 -20.34 9.16
CA SER A 264 2.40 -21.73 9.12
C SER A 264 2.14 -22.25 7.70
N LEU A 265 2.02 -21.37 6.71
CA LEU A 265 1.66 -21.73 5.34
C LEU A 265 2.86 -21.86 4.41
N THR A 266 3.93 -21.11 4.66
CA THR A 266 5.09 -21.03 3.77
C THR A 266 6.37 -21.20 4.59
N PRO A 267 7.16 -22.28 4.40
CA PRO A 267 8.37 -22.53 5.18
C PRO A 267 9.45 -21.45 5.09
N THR A 268 9.41 -20.65 4.01
CA THR A 268 10.33 -19.54 3.75
C THR A 268 9.78 -18.20 4.24
N ALA A 269 8.56 -18.16 4.79
CA ALA A 269 7.96 -16.97 5.35
C ALA A 269 8.38 -16.73 6.80
N THR A 270 8.66 -15.48 7.11
CA THR A 270 8.88 -14.99 8.48
C THR A 270 7.99 -13.77 8.72
N VAL A 271 7.46 -13.63 9.93
CA VAL A 271 6.64 -12.50 10.33
C VAL A 271 7.38 -11.70 11.40
N ALA A 272 7.60 -10.42 11.13
CA ALA A 272 8.19 -9.47 12.07
C ALA A 272 7.11 -8.49 12.55
N VAL A 273 6.67 -8.66 13.80
CA VAL A 273 5.68 -7.78 14.44
C VAL A 273 6.37 -6.74 15.32
N PHE A 274 6.07 -5.48 15.07
CA PHE A 274 6.55 -4.33 15.84
C PHE A 274 5.44 -3.81 16.77
N PRO A 275 5.78 -3.26 17.95
CA PRO A 275 4.77 -2.82 18.92
C PRO A 275 3.98 -1.60 18.42
N HIS A 276 4.63 -0.74 17.65
CA HIS A 276 4.06 0.51 17.14
C HIS A 276 4.42 0.72 15.68
N GLY A 277 3.62 1.55 15.00
CA GLY A 277 3.85 1.93 13.61
C GLY A 277 2.59 2.02 12.75
N GLY A 278 1.41 1.72 13.28
CA GLY A 278 0.14 1.84 12.55
C GLY A 278 0.19 1.25 11.13
N HIS A 279 -0.65 1.78 10.24
CA HIS A 279 -0.72 1.27 8.86
C HIS A 279 0.35 1.85 7.93
N ASN A 280 0.64 3.16 8.08
CA ASN A 280 1.57 3.88 7.22
C ASN A 280 2.89 4.24 7.94
N SER A 281 2.85 4.51 9.25
CA SER A 281 4.01 5.00 10.00
C SER A 281 5.08 3.92 10.20
N ILE A 282 4.78 2.65 9.97
CA ILE A 282 5.70 1.51 10.08
C ILE A 282 6.87 1.63 9.10
N LEU A 283 6.62 2.22 7.93
CA LEU A 283 7.64 2.56 6.92
C LEU A 283 8.63 3.64 7.40
N SER A 284 8.35 4.24 8.55
CA SER A 284 9.21 5.22 9.22
C SER A 284 9.81 4.71 10.54
N VAL A 285 9.35 3.56 11.05
CA VAL A 285 9.86 2.93 12.27
C VAL A 285 11.27 2.38 12.01
N LYS A 286 12.26 2.90 12.72
CA LYS A 286 13.69 2.61 12.46
C LYS A 286 13.99 1.11 12.46
N THR A 287 13.48 0.37 13.44
CA THR A 287 13.73 -1.07 13.58
C THR A 287 13.04 -1.88 12.48
N ALA A 288 11.83 -1.50 12.08
CA ALA A 288 11.13 -2.12 10.95
C ALA A 288 11.87 -1.87 9.63
N VAL A 289 12.26 -0.62 9.37
CA VAL A 289 13.04 -0.24 8.19
C VAL A 289 14.37 -0.97 8.12
N SER A 290 15.11 -1.06 9.23
CA SER A 290 16.35 -1.84 9.29
C SER A 290 16.10 -3.31 9.00
N ARG A 291 15.06 -3.92 9.59
CA ARG A 291 14.70 -5.32 9.33
C ARG A 291 14.40 -5.59 7.85
N ILE A 292 13.69 -4.68 7.18
CA ILE A 292 13.40 -4.78 5.74
C ILE A 292 14.69 -4.69 4.91
N ALA A 293 15.55 -3.71 5.20
CA ALA A 293 16.79 -3.51 4.46
C ALA A 293 17.77 -4.67 4.63
N ASP A 294 17.94 -5.17 5.86
CA ASP A 294 18.80 -6.33 6.14
C ASP A 294 18.31 -7.59 5.43
N PHE A 295 16.98 -7.78 5.41
CA PHE A 295 16.37 -8.91 4.71
C PHE A 295 16.65 -8.87 3.20
N LEU A 296 16.48 -7.72 2.56
CA LEU A 296 16.66 -7.59 1.10
C LEU A 296 18.12 -7.60 0.66
N LYS A 297 19.05 -7.16 1.51
CA LYS A 297 20.49 -7.18 1.23
C LYS A 297 21.05 -8.62 1.21
N ALA A 298 20.56 -9.47 2.12
CA ALA A 298 21.10 -10.79 2.40
C ALA A 298 21.10 -11.72 1.18
#